data_AF-A0A1B6HAP4-F1
#
_entry.id   AF-A0A1B6HAP4-F1
#
_cell.length_a   1.000
_cell.length_b   1.000
_cell.length_c   1.000
_cell.angle_alpha   90.00
_cell.angle_beta   90.00
_cell.angle_gamma   90.00
#
_symmetry.space_group_name_H-M   'P 1'
#
loop_
_entity.id
_entity.type
_entity.pdbx_description
1 polymer ?
#
loop_
_entity_poly.entity_id
_entity_poly.type
_entity_poly.pdbx_seq_one_letter_code
_entity_poly.pdbx_strand_id
1 'polypeptide(L)'
;LPLLMSHHISCPQRVFLERYAHSVPGQSPPCIEMLIREVHQFTLASHLFWGLWGVVNAKRSQIPFGYWEYAKERIDSYFQLKSELVGFDTGIKRKAADLE
;
A
#
# COMPACT_ATOMS: atom_id res chain seq x y z
N LEU A 1 9.49 28.03 -28.46
CA LEU A 1 9.74 27.29 -27.21
C LEU A 1 8.79 27.82 -26.13
N PRO A 2 7.93 26.95 -25.58
CA PRO A 2 7.52 27.11 -24.18
C PRO A 2 7.65 25.77 -23.46
N LEU A 3 8.82 25.58 -22.84
CA LEU A 3 8.96 24.84 -21.59
C LEU A 3 8.85 25.87 -20.47
N LEU A 4 8.40 25.44 -19.28
CA LEU A 4 8.07 26.23 -18.07
C LEU A 4 6.66 26.86 -18.07
N MET A 5 5.74 26.64 -17.13
CA MET A 5 5.75 25.90 -15.87
C MET A 5 4.31 25.52 -15.53
N SER A 6 3.98 24.22 -15.54
CA SER A 6 2.88 23.70 -14.73
C SER A 6 3.53 23.08 -13.50
N HIS A 7 3.79 23.89 -12.48
CA HIS A 7 4.14 23.42 -11.14
C HIS A 7 2.90 22.80 -10.49
N HIS A 8 2.45 21.67 -11.02
CA HIS A 8 1.76 20.68 -10.21
C HIS A 8 2.86 20.14 -9.28
N ILE A 9 2.69 20.27 -7.96
CA ILE A 9 3.57 19.54 -7.03
C ILE A 9 3.28 18.07 -7.32
N SER A 10 4.15 17.43 -8.10
CA SER A 10 4.08 15.98 -8.34
C SER A 10 4.15 15.30 -6.98
N CYS A 11 3.18 14.43 -6.68
CA CYS A 11 3.17 13.62 -5.46
C CYS A 11 4.57 13.01 -5.23
N PRO A 12 5.16 13.09 -4.02
CA PRO A 12 6.52 12.59 -3.76
C PRO A 12 6.76 11.15 -4.21
N GLN A 13 5.74 10.30 -4.10
CA GLN A 13 5.76 8.92 -4.60
C GLN A 13 6.00 8.86 -6.12
N ARG A 14 5.31 9.71 -6.91
CA ARG A 14 5.50 9.79 -8.36
C ARG A 14 6.92 10.19 -8.71
N VAL A 15 7.45 11.22 -8.05
CA VAL A 15 8.84 11.68 -8.27
C VAL A 15 9.84 10.57 -7.99
N PHE A 16 9.64 9.80 -6.92
CA PHE A 16 10.47 8.64 -6.62
C PHE A 16 10.38 7.58 -7.71
N LEU A 17 9.16 7.19 -8.12
CA LEU A 17 8.95 6.14 -9.13
C LEU A 17 9.50 6.53 -10.50
N GLU A 18 9.37 7.81 -10.89
CA GLU A 18 9.97 8.34 -12.12
C GLU A 18 11.48 8.21 -12.07
N ARG A 19 12.13 8.65 -10.99
CA ARG A 19 13.60 8.51 -10.86
C ARG A 19 14.04 7.06 -10.80
N TYR A 20 13.31 6.21 -10.07
CA TYR A 20 13.58 4.78 -9.99
C TYR A 20 13.51 4.13 -11.37
N ALA A 21 12.45 4.39 -12.14
CA ALA A 21 12.29 3.85 -13.50
C ALA A 21 13.42 4.24 -14.45
N HIS A 22 13.92 5.48 -14.37
CA HIS A 22 15.08 5.92 -15.17
C HIS A 22 16.42 5.34 -14.70
N SER A 23 16.51 4.93 -13.44
CA SER A 23 17.76 4.40 -12.86
C SER A 23 18.02 2.93 -13.21
N VAL A 24 17.02 2.18 -13.69
CA VAL A 24 17.15 0.76 -14.02
C VAL A 24 17.73 0.62 -15.43
N PRO A 25 18.99 0.17 -15.59
CA PRO A 25 19.61 0.04 -16.91
C PRO A 25 19.00 -1.12 -17.71
N GLY A 26 18.85 -0.93 -19.02
CA GLY A 26 18.47 -2.00 -19.95
C GLY A 26 16.98 -2.35 -20.00
N GLN A 27 16.09 -1.57 -19.38
CA GLN A 27 14.64 -1.73 -19.50
C GLN A 27 14.00 -0.44 -20.02
N SER A 28 13.00 -0.57 -20.89
CA SER A 28 12.10 0.54 -21.18
C SER A 28 11.37 0.92 -19.89
N PRO A 29 11.31 2.21 -19.50
CA PRO A 29 10.74 2.60 -18.22
C PRO A 29 9.30 2.09 -18.13
N PRO A 30 8.95 1.31 -17.09
CA PRO A 30 7.58 0.84 -16.91
C PRO A 30 6.62 2.03 -16.79
N CYS A 31 5.37 1.85 -17.22
CA CYS A 31 4.35 2.88 -17.07
C CYS A 31 4.22 3.26 -15.60
N ILE A 32 4.43 4.54 -15.27
CA ILE A 32 4.41 5.04 -13.88
C ILE A 32 3.07 4.75 -13.21
N GLU A 33 1.96 4.80 -13.95
CA GLU A 33 0.63 4.45 -13.40
C GLU A 33 0.51 2.97 -13.01
N MET A 34 1.18 2.07 -13.73
CA MET A 34 1.23 0.65 -13.35
C MET A 34 2.03 0.45 -12.06
N LEU A 35 3.18 1.11 -11.95
CA LEU A 35 3.98 1.07 -10.72
C LEU A 35 3.21 1.63 -9.51
N ILE A 36 2.47 2.71 -9.68
CA ILE A 36 1.64 3.28 -8.61
C ILE A 36 0.58 2.26 -8.15
N ARG A 37 -0.10 1.58 -9.08
CA ARG A 37 -1.08 0.52 -8.76
C ARG A 37 -0.44 -0.64 -8.00
N GLU A 38 0.73 -1.09 -8.43
CA GLU A 38 1.48 -2.15 -7.76
C GLU A 38 1.88 -1.73 -6.34
N VAL A 39 2.41 -0.52 -6.17
CA VAL A 39 2.73 0.03 -4.84
C VAL A 39 1.51 0.05 -3.93
N HIS A 40 0.33 0.40 -4.42
CA HIS A 40 -0.90 0.37 -3.61
C HIS A 40 -1.24 -1.05 -3.12
N GLN A 41 -1.12 -2.06 -4.00
CA GLN A 41 -1.36 -3.46 -3.62
C GLN A 41 -0.31 -3.97 -2.61
N PHE A 42 0.97 -3.64 -2.80
CA PHE A 42 2.02 -4.02 -1.86
C PHE A 42 1.96 -3.24 -0.54
N THR A 43 1.40 -2.03 -0.54
CA THR A 43 1.14 -1.28 0.71
C THR A 43 0.15 -2.04 1.60
N LEU A 44 -0.91 -2.63 1.03
CA LEU A 44 -1.81 -3.51 1.78
C LEU A 44 -1.07 -4.70 2.39
N ALA A 45 -0.29 -5.42 1.58
CA ALA A 45 0.50 -6.55 2.07
C ALA A 45 1.46 -6.13 3.19
N SER A 46 2.11 -4.98 3.06
CA SER A 46 3.01 -4.41 4.06
C SER A 46 2.29 -4.12 5.38
N HIS A 47 1.13 -3.46 5.35
CA HIS A 47 0.34 -3.22 6.57
C HIS A 47 -0.04 -4.51 7.29
N LEU A 48 -0.52 -5.51 6.56
CA LEU A 48 -0.89 -6.79 7.15
C LEU A 48 0.33 -7.52 7.74
N PHE A 49 1.43 -7.59 6.99
CA PHE A 49 2.66 -8.25 7.41
C PHE A 49 3.21 -7.65 8.71
N TRP A 50 3.35 -6.33 8.75
CA TRP A 50 3.91 -5.65 9.91
C TRP A 50 2.94 -5.57 11.09
N GLY A 51 1.62 -5.57 10.84
CA GLY A 51 0.62 -5.74 11.88
C GLY A 51 0.76 -7.09 12.58
N LEU A 52 0.86 -8.19 11.81
CA LEU A 52 1.09 -9.52 12.37
C LEU A 52 2.43 -9.64 13.07
N TRP A 53 3.50 -9.09 12.48
CA TRP A 53 4.81 -9.02 13.12
C TRP A 53 4.72 -8.33 14.49
N GLY A 54 3.96 -7.23 14.60
CA GLY A 54 3.72 -6.54 15.86
C GLY A 54 3.05 -7.44 16.91
N VAL A 55 1.94 -8.11 16.55
CA VAL A 55 1.22 -9.03 17.46
C VAL A 55 2.13 -10.18 17.95
N VAL A 56 2.88 -10.79 17.03
CA VAL A 56 3.78 -11.92 17.34
C VAL A 56 4.91 -11.49 18.29
N ASN A 57 5.43 -10.27 18.10
CA ASN A 57 6.57 -9.75 18.88
C ASN A 57 6.17 -9.09 20.18
N ALA A 58 4.91 -8.69 20.36
CA ALA A 58 4.40 -8.12 21.61
C ALA A 58 4.65 -9.00 22.85
N LYS A 59 4.77 -10.32 22.65
CA LYS A 59 5.09 -11.28 23.72
C LYS A 59 6.49 -11.90 23.64
N ARG A 60 7.23 -11.68 22.53
CA ARG A 60 8.50 -12.38 22.26
C ARG A 60 9.71 -11.47 22.28
N SER A 61 9.54 -10.20 21.95
CA SER A 61 10.65 -9.27 21.83
C SER A 61 11.02 -8.67 23.19
N GLN A 62 12.32 -8.43 23.38
CA GLN A 62 12.86 -7.74 24.55
C GLN A 62 13.05 -6.23 24.30
N ILE A 63 12.80 -5.76 23.08
CA ILE A 63 12.92 -4.35 22.72
C ILE A 63 11.76 -3.58 23.36
N PRO A 64 12.00 -2.49 24.11
CA PRO A 64 10.94 -1.67 24.69
C PRO A 64 10.26 -0.84 23.61
N PHE A 65 9.28 -1.45 22.95
CA PHE A 65 8.52 -0.88 21.84
C PHE A 65 7.02 -1.15 22.02
N GLY A 66 6.18 -0.19 21.64
CA GLY A 66 4.71 -0.29 21.70
C GLY A 66 4.16 -1.23 20.62
N TYR A 67 4.38 -2.54 20.77
CA TYR A 67 4.02 -3.54 19.77
C TYR A 67 2.51 -3.63 19.50
N TRP A 68 1.69 -3.48 20.54
CA TRP A 68 0.23 -3.56 20.41
C TRP A 68 -0.32 -2.34 19.67
N GLU A 69 0.15 -1.14 20.04
CA GLU A 69 -0.24 0.12 19.43
C GLU A 69 0.20 0.13 17.95
N TYR A 70 1.44 -0.29 17.68
CA TYR A 70 1.94 -0.44 16.32
C TYR A 70 1.12 -1.45 15.51
N ALA A 71 0.86 -2.63 16.06
CA ALA A 71 0.09 -3.65 15.37
C ALA A 71 -1.32 -3.16 15.02
N LYS A 72 -1.98 -2.50 15.98
CA LYS A 72 -3.31 -1.91 15.79
C LYS A 72 -3.29 -0.88 14.67
N GLU A 73 -2.37 0.09 14.71
CA GLU A 73 -2.27 1.14 13.69
C GLU A 73 -2.06 0.55 12.28
N ARG A 74 -1.20 -0.48 12.16
CA ARG A 74 -0.96 -1.13 10.87
C ARG A 74 -2.19 -1.87 10.35
N ILE A 75 -2.92 -2.58 11.21
CA ILE A 75 -4.12 -3.33 10.82
C ILE A 75 -5.27 -2.37 10.47
N ASP A 76 -5.45 -1.29 11.22
CA ASP A 76 -6.47 -0.27 10.92
C ASP A 76 -6.18 0.39 9.56
N SER A 77 -4.92 0.76 9.30
CA SER A 77 -4.48 1.29 8.00
C SER A 77 -4.71 0.31 6.86
N TYR A 78 -4.51 -1.01 7.07
CA TYR A 78 -4.83 -2.03 6.07
C TYR A 78 -6.31 -1.99 5.68
N PHE A 79 -7.21 -1.97 6.67
CA PHE A 79 -8.64 -1.99 6.38
C PHE A 79 -9.13 -0.68 5.74
N GLN A 80 -8.59 0.47 6.16
CA GLN A 80 -8.86 1.76 5.53
C GLN A 80 -8.43 1.73 4.06
N LEU A 81 -7.16 1.42 3.78
CA LEU A 81 -6.64 1.36 2.41
C LEU A 81 -7.35 0.31 1.56
N LYS A 82 -7.71 -0.84 2.14
CA LYS A 82 -8.47 -1.88 1.43
C LYS A 82 -9.84 -1.36 1.01
N SER A 83 -10.51 -0.60 1.87
CA SER A 83 -11.80 -0.01 1.56
C SER A 83 -11.70 1.01 0.42
N GLU A 84 -10.63 1.80 0.37
CA GLU A 84 -10.38 2.80 -0.68
C GLU A 84 -10.04 2.14 -2.03
N LEU A 85 -9.22 1.08 -2.01
CA LEU A 85 -8.74 0.42 -3.24
C LEU A 85 -9.72 -0.61 -3.80
N VAL A 86 -10.53 -1.25 -2.95
CA VAL A 86 -11.43 -2.36 -3.32
C VAL A 86 -12.91 -1.97 -3.26
N GLY A 87 -13.24 -0.84 -2.63
CA GLY A 87 -14.61 -0.36 -2.46
C GLY A 87 -15.16 0.35 -3.70
N PHE A 88 -15.73 -0.45 -4.62
CA PHE A 88 -17.08 -0.25 -5.20
C PHE A 88 -17.50 -1.41 -6.15
N ASP A 89 -16.55 -2.22 -6.66
CA ASP A 89 -16.87 -3.28 -7.66
C ASP A 89 -17.05 -4.70 -7.09
N THR A 90 -16.77 -4.94 -5.82
CA THR A 90 -16.96 -6.26 -5.21
C THR A 90 -18.20 -6.31 -4.34
N GLY A 91 -19.33 -5.92 -4.94
CA GLY A 91 -20.66 -6.42 -4.57
C GLY A 91 -20.76 -7.94 -4.80
N ILE A 92 -19.86 -8.73 -4.19
CA ILE A 92 -20.10 -10.15 -3.99
C ILE A 92 -21.17 -10.21 -2.92
N LYS A 93 -22.43 -10.23 -3.36
CA LYS A 93 -23.55 -10.80 -2.61
C LYS A 93 -23.13 -12.22 -2.22
N ARG A 94 -22.51 -12.38 -1.06
CA ARG A 94 -22.47 -13.67 -0.39
C ARG A 94 -23.92 -13.96 0.00
N LYS A 95 -24.67 -14.54 -0.92
CA LYS A 95 -25.96 -15.13 -0.62
C LYS A 95 -25.66 -16.28 0.33
N ALA A 96 -25.92 -16.07 1.62
CA ALA A 96 -26.07 -17.15 2.57
C ALA A 96 -27.35 -17.91 2.18
N ALA A 97 -27.17 -18.92 1.35
CA ALA A 97 -28.12 -19.93 0.94
C ALA A 97 -27.21 -21.17 0.81
N ASP A 98 -27.32 -22.23 1.59
CA ASP A 98 -28.49 -22.80 2.24
C ASP A 98 -28.06 -23.48 3.55
N LEU A 99 -28.79 -23.19 4.63
CA LEU A 99 -28.96 -24.08 5.77
C LEU A 99 -30.37 -24.67 5.61
N GLU A 100 -30.44 -25.86 5.04
CA GLU A 100 -31.39 -26.92 5.43
C GLU A 100 -30.67 -28.27 5.35
#